data_AF-A0A957CQD4-F1
#
_entry.id   AF-A0A957CQD4-F1
#
_cell.length_a   1.000
_cell.length_b   1.000
_cell.length_c   1.000
_cell.angle_alpha   90.00
_cell.angle_beta   90.00
_cell.angle_gamma   90.00
#
_symmetry.space_group_name_H-M   'P 1'
#
loop_
_entity.id
_entity.type
_entity.pdbx_description
1 polymer ?
#
loop_
_entity_poly.entity_id
_entity_poly.type
_entity_poly.pdbx_seq_one_letter_code
_entity_poly.pdbx_strand_id
1 'polypeptide(L)'
;AMSHMMNLWIGRYAGNPDITFEWGTFYLPPITEETTEFATGAPNRRVGNLGAPASGSQFLMIPQTTVENGKFEMALDLAQYTTAPAQLEYWCSKQPVPCFEPGTSIEEVYPDQPQTWTMMRGFFEPGAFNNGVRGFDYATLGQDVNTQVLKLMQDYLGDALTLDEAMAELQVLMEDAANQSVREHPEWEADSWSN
;
A
#
# COMPACT_ATOMS: atom_id res chain seq x y z
N ALA A 1 -18.88 -15.74 8.81
CA ALA A 1 -17.81 -14.84 9.26
C ALA A 1 -17.04 -14.41 8.02
N MET A 2 -17.16 -13.14 7.61
CA MET A 2 -16.38 -12.60 6.49
C MET A 2 -14.99 -12.25 7.01
N SER A 3 -14.00 -13.04 6.59
CA SER A 3 -12.59 -12.77 6.84
C SER A 3 -12.13 -11.67 5.88
N HIS A 4 -11.92 -10.47 6.42
CA HIS A 4 -11.22 -9.40 5.72
C HIS A 4 -9.72 -9.69 5.74
N MET A 5 -9.20 -10.28 4.67
CA MET A 5 -7.77 -10.23 4.38
C MET A 5 -7.57 -9.40 3.13
N MET A 6 -6.82 -8.32 3.29
CA MET A 6 -6.24 -7.51 2.24
C MET A 6 -5.36 -8.43 1.40
N ASN A 7 -5.84 -8.86 0.25
CA ASN A 7 -5.04 -9.44 -0.81
C ASN A 7 -5.87 -9.37 -2.08
N LEU A 8 -5.33 -8.64 -3.06
CA LEU A 8 -5.72 -8.56 -4.46
C LEU A 8 -6.83 -9.57 -4.80
N TRP A 9 -8.04 -9.09 -5.11
CA TRP A 9 -9.24 -9.91 -5.41
C TRP A 9 -9.05 -10.91 -6.56
N ILE A 10 -7.84 -11.03 -7.12
CA ILE A 10 -7.35 -12.05 -8.05
C ILE A 10 -7.89 -13.44 -7.72
N GLY A 11 -7.78 -13.91 -6.48
CA GLY A 11 -8.27 -15.26 -6.13
C GLY A 11 -9.77 -15.43 -6.39
N ARG A 12 -10.55 -14.34 -6.22
CA ARG A 12 -11.97 -14.29 -6.53
C ARG A 12 -12.25 -14.18 -8.03
N TYR A 13 -11.36 -13.57 -8.82
CA TYR A 13 -11.54 -13.49 -10.28
C TYR A 13 -11.03 -14.75 -10.99
N ALA A 14 -9.79 -15.17 -10.70
CA ALA A 14 -9.15 -16.35 -11.29
C ALA A 14 -9.89 -17.66 -10.97
N GLY A 15 -10.52 -17.76 -9.80
CA GLY A 15 -11.25 -18.95 -9.38
C GLY A 15 -12.76 -18.93 -9.66
N ASN A 16 -13.29 -17.86 -10.26
CA ASN A 16 -14.73 -17.73 -10.46
C ASN A 16 -15.18 -18.29 -11.82
N PRO A 17 -15.97 -19.38 -11.85
CA PRO A 17 -16.43 -19.99 -13.10
C PRO A 17 -17.42 -19.12 -13.88
N ASP A 18 -18.02 -18.10 -13.26
CA ASP A 18 -18.97 -17.19 -13.90
C ASP A 18 -18.27 -16.08 -14.72
N ILE A 19 -16.95 -15.94 -14.61
CA ILE A 19 -16.17 -14.98 -15.41
C ILE A 19 -15.85 -15.62 -16.76
N THR A 20 -16.52 -15.15 -17.81
CA THR A 20 -16.41 -15.68 -19.17
C THR A 20 -15.60 -14.78 -20.11
N PHE A 21 -15.01 -13.69 -19.61
CA PHE A 21 -14.19 -12.75 -20.39
C PHE A 21 -12.71 -12.88 -20.03
N GLU A 22 -11.84 -12.59 -21.00
CA GLU A 22 -10.41 -12.50 -20.75
C GLU A 22 -10.10 -11.29 -19.87
N TRP A 23 -9.29 -11.50 -18.83
CA TRP A 23 -8.90 -10.45 -17.90
C TRP A 23 -7.40 -10.46 -17.70
N GLY A 24 -6.88 -9.33 -17.22
CA GLY A 24 -5.50 -9.23 -16.80
C GLY A 24 -5.27 -8.01 -15.93
N THR A 25 -4.03 -7.82 -15.55
CA THR A 25 -3.58 -6.71 -14.72
C THR A 25 -2.82 -5.71 -15.56
N PHE A 26 -2.89 -4.45 -15.16
CA PHE A 26 -2.18 -3.35 -15.79
C PHE A 26 -1.35 -2.62 -14.74
N TYR A 27 -0.42 -1.81 -15.22
CA TYR A 27 0.32 -0.87 -14.40
C TYR A 27 0.01 0.56 -14.85
N LEU A 28 0.15 1.50 -13.93
CA LEU A 28 0.00 2.92 -14.26
C LEU A 28 1.22 3.36 -15.09
N PRO A 29 1.02 3.99 -16.25
CA PRO A 29 2.11 4.52 -17.06
C PRO A 29 2.88 5.60 -16.28
N PRO A 30 4.19 5.76 -16.52
CA PRO A 30 4.99 6.76 -15.82
C PRO A 30 4.47 8.17 -16.11
N ILE A 31 4.50 9.03 -15.09
CA ILE A 31 4.22 10.46 -15.26
C ILE A 31 5.44 11.09 -15.93
N THR A 32 5.23 11.68 -17.12
CA THR A 32 6.28 12.31 -17.94
C THR A 32 6.17 13.83 -17.89
N GLU A 33 7.21 14.53 -18.35
CA GLU A 33 7.19 16.00 -18.51
C GLU A 33 6.11 16.48 -19.50
N GLU A 34 5.65 15.60 -20.40
CA GLU A 34 4.47 15.87 -21.24
C GLU A 34 3.17 15.95 -20.43
N THR A 35 3.11 15.24 -19.29
CA THR A 35 1.95 15.21 -18.40
C THR A 35 1.96 16.36 -17.41
N THR A 36 3.13 16.68 -16.84
CA THR A 36 3.30 17.77 -15.86
C THR A 36 4.76 18.20 -15.77
N GLU A 37 5.00 19.50 -15.60
CA GLU A 37 6.36 20.05 -15.40
C GLU A 37 7.03 19.55 -14.11
N PHE A 38 6.25 19.04 -13.15
CA PHE A 38 6.75 18.46 -11.91
C PHE A 38 7.19 16.99 -12.06
N ALA A 39 7.07 16.42 -13.25
CA ALA A 39 7.48 15.06 -13.51
C ALA A 39 8.99 14.90 -13.28
N THR A 40 9.37 13.88 -12.50
CA THR A 40 10.77 13.60 -12.18
C THR A 40 11.40 12.57 -13.13
N GLY A 41 10.60 12.01 -14.06
CA GLY A 41 10.99 10.88 -14.90
C GLY A 41 11.23 9.58 -14.11
N ALA A 42 11.00 9.57 -12.79
CA ALA A 42 11.14 8.39 -11.97
C ALA A 42 10.01 7.39 -12.24
N PRO A 43 10.27 6.07 -12.19
CA PRO A 43 9.22 5.06 -12.23
C PRO A 43 8.19 5.31 -11.12
N ASN A 44 6.91 5.04 -11.43
CA ASN A 44 5.84 5.13 -10.43
C ASN A 44 6.17 4.24 -9.23
N ARG A 45 6.23 4.83 -8.04
CA ARG A 45 6.39 4.08 -6.79
C ARG A 45 5.12 3.30 -6.52
N ARG A 46 5.26 2.01 -6.21
CA ARG A 46 4.13 1.19 -5.78
C ARG A 46 3.91 1.41 -4.29
N VAL A 47 2.75 1.96 -3.91
CA VAL A 47 2.37 2.15 -2.49
C VAL A 47 2.38 0.81 -1.79
N GLY A 48 3.04 0.70 -0.63
CA GLY A 48 2.94 -0.47 0.25
C GLY A 48 3.37 -1.78 -0.38
N ASN A 49 4.28 -1.75 -1.35
CA ASN A 49 4.67 -2.93 -2.10
C ASN A 49 3.45 -3.67 -2.71
N LEU A 50 2.42 -2.90 -3.08
CA LEU A 50 1.26 -3.36 -3.85
C LEU A 50 1.75 -3.82 -5.22
N GLY A 51 2.25 -5.05 -5.26
CA GLY A 51 2.59 -5.79 -6.45
C GLY A 51 3.88 -6.57 -6.42
N ALA A 52 4.73 -6.47 -5.40
CA ALA A 52 5.74 -7.51 -5.16
C ALA A 52 5.33 -8.28 -3.90
N PRO A 53 4.95 -9.56 -4.00
CA PRO A 53 4.64 -10.40 -2.84
C PRO A 53 5.79 -10.58 -1.84
N ALA A 54 6.96 -9.95 -2.01
CA ALA A 54 7.93 -9.76 -0.92
C ALA A 54 7.46 -8.85 0.23
N SER A 55 6.24 -8.31 0.23
CA SER A 55 5.66 -7.55 1.36
C SER A 55 5.03 -8.42 2.43
N GLY A 56 5.87 -9.25 3.05
CA GLY A 56 5.69 -9.61 4.46
C GLY A 56 5.73 -8.40 5.41
N SER A 57 5.73 -7.16 4.92
CA SER A 57 5.73 -5.93 5.72
C SER A 57 4.33 -5.60 6.25
N GLN A 58 3.67 -6.57 6.88
CA GLN A 58 2.66 -6.23 7.87
C GLN A 58 3.39 -5.98 9.18
N PHE A 59 3.20 -4.79 9.75
CA PHE A 59 3.70 -4.52 11.08
C PHE A 59 2.91 -5.38 12.07
N LEU A 60 3.56 -6.38 12.64
CA LEU A 60 3.02 -7.07 13.80
C LEU A 60 3.18 -6.14 15.00
N MET A 61 2.07 -5.54 15.41
CA MET A 61 2.00 -4.70 16.61
C MET A 61 1.41 -5.53 17.74
N ILE A 62 2.05 -5.51 18.91
CA ILE A 62 1.52 -6.12 20.13
C ILE A 62 0.80 -5.01 20.92
N PRO A 63 -0.53 -5.06 21.09
CA PRO A 63 -1.24 -4.05 21.85
C PRO A 63 -0.79 -3.99 23.31
N GLN A 64 -0.76 -2.79 23.90
CA GLN A 64 -0.37 -2.61 25.31
C GLN A 64 -1.25 -3.41 26.27
N THR A 65 -2.54 -3.56 25.94
CA THR A 65 -3.47 -4.40 26.70
C THR A 65 -3.03 -5.88 26.76
N THR A 66 -2.32 -6.38 25.75
CA THR A 66 -1.73 -7.73 25.77
C THR A 66 -0.59 -7.82 26.77
N VAL A 67 0.21 -6.75 26.86
CA VAL A 67 1.30 -6.62 27.84
C VAL A 67 0.76 -6.55 29.26
N GLU A 68 -0.23 -5.68 29.49
CA GLU A 68 -0.89 -5.48 30.79
C GLU A 68 -1.54 -6.77 31.31
N ASN A 69 -2.03 -7.61 30.39
CA ASN A 69 -2.60 -8.93 30.72
C ASN A 69 -1.53 -10.03 30.91
N GLY A 70 -0.24 -9.67 30.94
CA GLY A 70 0.86 -10.62 31.16
C GLY A 70 1.05 -11.62 30.01
N LYS A 71 0.64 -11.28 28.79
CA LYS A 71 0.71 -12.15 27.60
C LYS A 71 1.77 -11.74 26.59
N PHE A 72 2.62 -10.78 26.93
CA PHE A 72 3.65 -10.25 26.03
C PHE A 72 4.53 -11.35 25.43
N GLU A 73 5.15 -12.19 26.27
CA GLU A 73 6.07 -13.24 25.81
C GLU A 73 5.41 -14.22 24.83
N MET A 74 4.14 -14.58 25.08
CA MET A 74 3.39 -15.48 24.19
C MET A 74 3.05 -14.82 22.86
N ALA A 75 2.68 -13.53 22.89
CA ALA A 75 2.40 -12.78 21.66
C ALA A 75 3.69 -12.56 20.85
N LEU A 76 4.82 -12.32 21.52
CA LEU A 76 6.13 -12.19 20.90
C LEU A 76 6.57 -13.51 20.26
N ASP A 77 6.43 -14.64 20.96
CA ASP A 77 6.73 -15.97 20.41
C ASP A 77 5.90 -16.28 19.16
N LEU A 78 4.59 -15.99 19.19
CA LEU A 78 3.75 -16.14 18.01
C LEU A 78 4.18 -15.23 16.85
N ALA A 79 4.54 -13.98 17.13
CA ALA A 79 5.04 -13.05 16.12
C ALA A 79 6.36 -13.55 15.50
N GLN A 80 7.27 -14.08 16.32
CA GLN A 80 8.52 -14.67 15.86
C GLN A 80 8.28 -15.95 15.04
N TYR A 81 7.39 -16.82 15.49
CA TYR A 81 7.02 -18.04 14.76
C TYR A 81 6.46 -17.70 13.38
N THR A 82 5.45 -16.83 13.31
CA THR A 82 4.77 -16.48 12.05
C THR A 82 5.65 -15.73 11.05
N THR A 83 6.72 -15.09 11.54
CA THR A 83 7.72 -14.40 10.71
C THR A 83 8.98 -15.23 10.48
N ALA A 84 9.05 -16.46 10.98
CA ALA A 84 10.17 -17.35 10.74
C ALA A 84 10.27 -17.70 9.24
N PRO A 85 11.49 -17.92 8.69
CA PRO A 85 11.68 -18.14 7.26
C PRO A 85 10.78 -19.21 6.65
N ALA A 86 10.60 -20.35 7.32
CA ALA A 86 9.74 -21.44 6.84
C ALA A 86 8.25 -21.05 6.79
N GLN A 87 7.79 -20.20 7.72
CA GLN A 87 6.40 -19.72 7.73
C GLN A 87 6.18 -18.67 6.64
N LEU A 88 7.17 -17.81 6.41
CA LEU A 88 7.16 -16.87 5.30
C LEU A 88 7.15 -17.61 3.95
N GLU A 89 8.01 -18.60 3.76
CA GLU A 89 8.03 -19.44 2.55
C GLU A 89 6.67 -20.13 2.33
N TYR A 90 6.10 -20.70 3.40
CA TYR A 90 4.76 -21.29 3.34
C TYR A 90 3.71 -20.24 2.93
N TRP A 91 3.67 -19.08 3.59
CA TRP A 91 2.75 -17.99 3.27
C TRP A 91 2.88 -17.55 1.81
N CYS A 92 4.10 -17.35 1.34
CA CYS A 92 4.45 -16.99 -0.02
C CYS A 92 3.93 -18.02 -1.04
N SER A 93 4.05 -19.31 -0.74
CA SER A 93 3.57 -20.39 -1.61
C SER A 93 2.05 -20.44 -1.76
N LYS A 94 1.29 -19.77 -0.88
CA LYS A 94 -0.18 -19.74 -0.90
C LYS A 94 -0.76 -18.48 -1.53
N GLN A 95 0.08 -17.49 -1.86
CA GLN A 95 -0.39 -16.27 -2.50
C GLN A 95 -0.71 -16.50 -3.99
N PRO A 96 -1.75 -15.86 -4.55
CA PRO A 96 -2.02 -15.89 -6.00
C PRO A 96 -0.85 -15.36 -6.84
N VAL A 97 -0.05 -14.45 -6.27
CA VAL A 97 1.26 -14.05 -6.80
C VAL A 97 2.28 -14.42 -5.73
N PRO A 98 3.19 -15.39 -5.97
CA PRO A 98 4.12 -15.87 -4.95
C PRO A 98 5.24 -14.87 -4.74
N CYS A 99 5.80 -14.78 -3.52
CA CYS A 99 6.92 -13.90 -3.20
C CYS A 99 8.08 -14.05 -4.20
N PHE A 100 8.59 -12.92 -4.70
CA PHE A 100 9.72 -12.87 -5.62
C PHE A 100 10.62 -11.68 -5.30
N GLU A 101 11.90 -11.80 -5.65
CA GLU A 101 12.87 -10.73 -5.45
C GLU A 101 12.57 -9.54 -6.39
N PRO A 102 12.71 -8.28 -5.93
CA PRO A 102 12.52 -7.13 -6.80
C PRO A 102 13.35 -7.22 -8.08
N GLY A 103 12.70 -7.10 -9.23
CA GLY A 103 13.33 -7.20 -10.55
C GLY A 103 13.30 -8.60 -11.17
N THR A 104 12.86 -9.63 -10.46
CA THR A 104 12.57 -10.94 -11.07
C THR A 104 11.45 -10.80 -12.10
N SER A 105 11.65 -11.39 -13.28
CA SER A 105 10.67 -11.36 -14.37
C SER A 105 9.48 -12.29 -14.11
N ILE A 106 8.36 -12.04 -14.80
CA ILE A 106 7.18 -12.90 -14.68
C ILE A 106 7.44 -14.29 -15.26
N GLU A 107 8.28 -14.39 -16.28
CA GLU A 107 8.72 -15.63 -16.92
C GLU A 107 9.55 -16.48 -15.94
N GLU A 108 10.37 -15.88 -15.10
CA GLU A 108 11.14 -16.61 -14.07
C GLU A 108 10.26 -17.10 -12.92
N VAL A 109 9.22 -16.34 -12.53
CA VAL A 109 8.29 -16.76 -11.48
C VAL A 109 7.28 -17.81 -11.97
N TYR A 110 6.89 -17.74 -13.24
CA TYR A 110 5.92 -18.65 -13.86
C TYR A 110 6.46 -19.29 -15.15
N PRO A 111 7.56 -20.07 -15.09
CA PRO A 111 8.25 -20.55 -16.29
C PRO A 111 7.36 -21.40 -17.21
N ASP A 112 6.45 -22.17 -16.63
CA ASP A 112 5.61 -23.13 -17.35
C ASP A 112 4.14 -22.68 -17.51
N GLN A 113 3.84 -21.39 -17.26
CA GLN A 113 2.46 -20.87 -17.26
C GLN A 113 2.30 -19.59 -18.10
N PRO A 114 2.45 -19.66 -19.43
CA PRO A 114 2.39 -18.47 -20.29
C PRO A 114 1.04 -17.73 -20.26
N GLN A 115 -0.05 -18.44 -19.99
CA GLN A 115 -1.38 -17.84 -19.77
C GLN A 115 -1.38 -16.90 -18.56
N THR A 116 -0.63 -17.25 -17.51
CA THR A 116 -0.51 -16.44 -16.28
C THR A 116 0.27 -15.15 -16.53
N TRP A 117 1.14 -15.11 -17.55
CA TRP A 117 1.93 -13.92 -17.86
C TRP A 117 1.02 -12.74 -18.18
N THR A 118 0.09 -12.90 -19.12
CA THR A 118 -0.86 -11.85 -19.50
C THR A 118 -1.72 -11.41 -18.32
N MET A 119 -2.15 -12.36 -17.48
CA MET A 119 -3.02 -12.07 -16.35
C MET A 119 -2.31 -11.26 -15.25
N MET A 120 -1.04 -11.57 -14.97
CA MET A 120 -0.34 -11.06 -13.80
C MET A 120 0.76 -10.03 -14.11
N ARG A 121 1.00 -9.70 -15.38
CA ARG A 121 2.11 -8.81 -15.81
C ARG A 121 2.13 -7.46 -15.10
N GLY A 122 0.97 -6.88 -14.77
CA GLY A 122 0.90 -5.62 -14.00
C GLY A 122 1.56 -5.69 -12.61
N PHE A 123 1.73 -6.89 -12.04
CA PHE A 123 2.47 -7.09 -10.80
C PHE A 123 3.99 -7.17 -10.99
N PHE A 124 4.48 -7.36 -12.21
CA PHE A 124 5.91 -7.47 -12.49
C PHE A 124 6.45 -6.23 -13.20
N GLU A 125 5.60 -5.53 -13.94
CA GLU A 125 5.97 -4.39 -14.77
C GLU A 125 5.24 -3.11 -14.34
N PRO A 126 5.91 -1.95 -14.30
CA PRO A 126 7.37 -1.82 -14.28
C PRO A 126 7.92 -2.51 -13.02
N GLY A 127 9.18 -2.95 -13.10
CA GLY A 127 9.87 -3.60 -11.99
C GLY A 127 9.74 -2.78 -10.70
N ALA A 128 9.52 -3.47 -9.60
CA ALA A 128 9.22 -2.85 -8.32
C ALA A 128 10.44 -2.03 -7.83
N PHE A 129 10.30 -0.70 -7.72
CA PHE A 129 11.34 0.25 -7.32
C PHE A 129 11.05 0.87 -5.96
N ASN A 130 12.04 0.85 -5.05
CA ASN A 130 11.96 1.42 -3.70
C ASN A 130 10.78 0.87 -2.86
N ASN A 131 10.65 -0.45 -2.81
CA ASN A 131 9.48 -1.17 -2.27
C ASN A 131 9.34 -1.18 -0.73
N GLY A 132 10.09 -0.32 -0.03
CA GLY A 132 10.04 -0.16 1.43
C GLY A 132 9.33 1.11 1.88
N VAL A 133 8.76 1.89 0.96
CA VAL A 133 8.17 3.20 1.28
C VAL A 133 6.72 3.02 1.72
N ARG A 134 6.43 3.47 2.94
CA ARG A 134 5.05 3.58 3.44
C ARG A 134 4.33 4.67 2.65
N GLY A 135 3.10 4.40 2.24
CA GLY A 135 2.18 5.49 1.87
C GLY A 135 1.93 6.35 3.10
N PHE A 136 1.79 7.66 2.90
CA PHE A 136 1.21 8.52 3.92
C PHE A 136 -0.29 8.26 3.96
N ASP A 137 -0.81 7.78 5.10
CA ASP A 137 -2.24 7.63 5.29
C ASP A 137 -2.77 8.92 5.94
N TYR A 138 -3.59 9.68 5.23
CA TYR A 138 -4.14 10.95 5.74
C TYR A 138 -4.87 10.77 7.08
N ALA A 139 -5.42 9.58 7.35
CA ALA A 139 -6.05 9.27 8.62
C ALA A 139 -5.10 9.34 9.83
N THR A 140 -3.77 9.28 9.61
CA THR A 140 -2.78 9.48 10.69
C THR A 140 -2.78 10.90 11.24
N LEU A 141 -3.30 11.88 10.49
CA LEU A 141 -3.48 13.27 10.96
C LEU A 141 -4.87 13.51 11.58
N GLY A 142 -5.74 12.50 11.57
CA GLY A 142 -7.13 12.58 12.04
C GLY A 142 -8.09 11.81 11.15
N GLN A 143 -9.05 11.12 11.75
CA GLN A 143 -10.01 10.26 11.02
C GLN A 143 -10.79 11.01 9.93
N ASP A 144 -11.12 12.29 10.16
CA ASP A 144 -11.91 13.10 9.22
C ASP A 144 -11.09 13.70 8.08
N VAL A 145 -9.75 13.69 8.17
CA VAL A 145 -8.87 14.28 7.16
C VAL A 145 -9.01 13.51 5.84
N ASN A 146 -9.06 12.18 5.89
CA ASN A 146 -9.24 11.36 4.69
C ASN A 146 -10.55 11.68 3.96
N THR A 147 -11.65 11.86 4.71
CA THR A 147 -12.95 12.25 4.14
C THR A 147 -12.88 13.62 3.46
N GLN A 148 -12.17 14.57 4.06
CA GLN A 148 -12.00 15.92 3.51
C GLN A 148 -11.13 15.92 2.25
N VAL A 149 -10.03 15.16 2.23
CA VAL A 149 -9.20 14.98 1.02
C VAL A 149 -10.03 14.34 -0.11
N LEU A 150 -10.83 13.31 0.19
CA LEU A 150 -11.71 12.69 -0.80
C LEU A 150 -12.74 13.67 -1.35
N LYS A 151 -13.30 14.54 -0.51
CA LYS A 151 -14.21 15.59 -0.95
C LYS A 151 -13.51 16.60 -1.88
N LEU A 152 -12.33 17.09 -1.52
CA LEU A 152 -11.56 18.00 -2.37
C LEU A 152 -11.26 17.38 -3.74
N MET A 153 -10.90 16.09 -3.77
CA MET A 153 -10.71 15.36 -5.02
C MET A 153 -12.01 15.23 -5.83
N GLN A 154 -13.15 14.98 -5.18
CA GLN A 154 -14.46 14.93 -5.84
C GLN A 154 -14.86 16.29 -6.41
N ASP A 155 -14.62 17.37 -5.67
CA ASP A 155 -14.95 18.73 -6.10
C ASP A 155 -14.05 19.16 -7.27
N TYR A 156 -12.76 18.81 -7.27
CA TYR A 156 -11.87 19.00 -8.43
C TYR A 156 -12.29 18.18 -9.65
N LEU A 157 -12.49 16.87 -9.49
CA LEU A 157 -12.89 15.98 -10.59
C LEU A 157 -14.31 16.26 -11.10
N GLY A 158 -15.14 16.91 -10.30
CA GLY A 158 -16.48 17.37 -10.64
C GLY A 158 -16.53 18.79 -11.19
N ASP A 159 -15.38 19.40 -11.50
CA ASP A 159 -15.23 20.77 -12.02
C ASP A 159 -15.78 21.87 -11.09
N ALA A 160 -15.98 21.58 -9.81
CA ALA A 160 -16.40 22.56 -8.80
C ALA A 160 -15.21 23.41 -8.29
N LEU A 161 -13.99 22.85 -8.36
CA LEU A 161 -12.73 23.54 -8.07
C LEU A 161 -11.78 23.40 -9.25
N THR A 162 -10.96 24.43 -9.49
CA THR A 162 -9.77 24.30 -10.34
C THR A 162 -8.68 23.51 -9.63
N LEU A 163 -7.65 23.06 -10.37
CA LEU A 163 -6.51 22.36 -9.78
C LEU A 163 -5.79 23.24 -8.73
N ASP A 164 -5.57 24.52 -9.06
CA ASP A 164 -4.87 25.46 -8.16
C ASP A 164 -5.66 25.69 -6.87
N GLU A 165 -6.99 25.84 -6.95
CA GLU A 165 -7.86 25.96 -5.78
C GLU A 165 -7.84 24.68 -4.94
N ALA A 166 -8.00 23.51 -5.57
CA ALA A 166 -7.96 22.23 -4.87
C ALA A 166 -6.61 21.99 -4.17
N MET A 167 -5.50 22.35 -4.80
CA MET A 167 -4.16 22.23 -4.21
C MET A 167 -3.94 23.22 -3.07
N ALA A 168 -4.43 24.46 -3.20
CA ALA A 168 -4.36 25.45 -2.12
C ALA A 168 -5.18 25.02 -0.89
N GLU A 169 -6.41 24.52 -1.10
CA GLU A 169 -7.25 24.00 -0.03
C GLU A 169 -6.67 22.74 0.60
N LEU A 170 -6.09 21.83 -0.20
CA LEU A 170 -5.40 20.65 0.29
C LEU A 170 -4.22 21.02 1.20
N GLN A 171 -3.43 22.02 0.81
CA GLN A 171 -2.29 22.45 1.63
C GLN A 171 -2.74 22.99 2.99
N VAL A 172 -3.75 23.87 3.01
CA VAL A 172 -4.30 24.40 4.27
C VAL A 172 -4.82 23.26 5.15
N LEU A 173 -5.57 22.31 4.57
CA LEU A 173 -6.07 21.15 5.30
C LEU A 173 -4.95 20.32 5.92
N MET A 174 -3.87 20.05 5.17
CA MET A 174 -2.74 19.27 5.67
C MET A 174 -1.98 20.00 6.79
N GLU A 175 -1.75 21.31 6.64
CA GLU A 175 -1.07 22.14 7.66
C GLU A 175 -1.90 22.21 8.95
N ASP A 176 -3.21 22.44 8.84
CA ASP A 176 -4.11 22.52 9.99
C ASP A 176 -4.18 21.17 10.74
N ALA A 177 -4.29 20.06 10.00
CA ALA A 177 -4.35 18.73 10.58
C ALA A 177 -3.03 18.32 11.25
N ALA A 178 -1.89 18.67 10.65
CA ALA A 178 -0.56 18.46 11.26
C ALA A 178 -0.41 19.29 12.54
N ASN A 179 -0.76 20.58 12.50
CA ASN A 179 -0.71 21.46 13.67
C ASN A 179 -1.66 20.99 14.79
N GLN A 180 -2.84 20.49 14.44
CA GLN A 180 -3.76 19.89 15.40
C GLN A 180 -3.15 18.64 16.04
N SER A 181 -2.59 17.73 15.24
CA SER A 181 -1.94 16.52 15.75
C SER A 181 -0.82 16.84 16.74
N VAL A 182 0.04 17.82 16.44
CA VAL A 182 1.10 18.28 17.34
C VAL A 182 0.54 18.84 18.65
N ARG A 183 -0.54 19.62 18.60
CA ARG A 183 -1.19 20.19 19.79
C ARG A 183 -1.86 19.14 20.67
N GLU A 184 -2.45 18.11 20.07
CA GLU A 184 -3.14 17.02 20.77
C GLU A 184 -2.16 16.02 21.40
N HIS A 185 -0.92 15.97 20.91
CA HIS A 185 0.14 15.08 21.37
C HIS A 185 1.37 15.84 21.90
N PRO A 186 1.25 16.61 23.00
CA PRO A 186 2.38 17.35 23.57
C PRO A 186 3.55 16.44 24.00
N GLU A 187 3.29 15.15 24.27
CA GLU A 187 4.30 14.14 24.59
C GLU A 187 5.26 13.82 23.45
N TRP A 188 4.95 14.23 22.21
CA TRP A 188 5.87 14.08 21.08
C TRP A 188 7.05 15.04 21.15
N GLU A 189 6.96 16.08 21.99
CA GLU A 189 7.98 17.12 22.14
C GLU A 189 8.40 17.70 20.76
N ALA A 190 7.42 17.96 19.90
CA ALA A 190 7.66 18.33 18.49
C ALA A 190 8.55 19.57 18.33
N ASP A 191 8.54 20.49 19.30
CA ASP A 191 9.43 21.66 19.35
C ASP A 191 10.94 21.30 19.39
N SER A 192 11.26 20.06 19.76
CA SER A 192 12.63 19.53 19.78
C SER A 192 13.07 18.89 18.46
N TRP A 193 12.14 18.69 17.52
CA TRP A 193 12.45 18.09 16.23
C TRP A 193 13.23 19.10 15.39
N SER A 194 14.49 18.77 15.07
CA SER A 194 15.35 19.64 14.25
C SER A 194 14.79 19.75 12.83
N ASN A 195 14.62 20.98 12.34
CA ASN A 195 14.38 21.28 10.92
C ASN A 195 15.55 20.85 10.03
#